data_AF-A0A520TMT5-F1
#
_entry.id   AF-A0A520TMT5-F1
#
_cell.length_a   1.000
_cell.length_b   1.000
_cell.length_c   1.000
_cell.angle_alpha   90.00
_cell.angle_beta   90.00
_cell.angle_gamma   90.00
#
_symmetry.space_group_name_H-M   'P 1'
#
loop_
_entity.id
_entity.type
_entity.pdbx_description
1 polymer ?
#
loop_
_entity_poly.entity_id
_entity_poly.type
_entity_poly.pdbx_seq_one_letter_code
_entity_poly.pdbx_strand_id
1 'polypeptide(L)'
;MRTKLAFGVGASGEAATLWMFNALSFFFYNQILGLPAHLAGLATTIAIVFDAITDPIMGSISDRFRSKYGRRHPFMFVAPGPILIAL
;
A
#
# COMPACT_ATOMS: atom_id res chain seq x y z
N MET A 1 -5.03 -25.04 -4.17
CA MET A 1 -4.41 -24.23 -5.24
C MET A 1 -5.29 -23.08 -5.72
N ARG A 2 -6.59 -23.26 -5.97
CA ARG A 2 -7.51 -22.18 -6.39
C ARG A 2 -7.48 -20.90 -5.55
N THR A 3 -7.43 -20.99 -4.22
CA THR A 3 -7.33 -19.82 -3.33
C THR A 3 -6.01 -19.07 -3.44
N LYS A 4 -4.88 -19.75 -3.71
CA LYS A 4 -3.58 -19.09 -3.92
C LYS A 4 -3.55 -18.34 -5.26
N LEU A 5 -4.20 -18.88 -6.30
CA LEU A 5 -4.35 -18.20 -7.59
C LEU A 5 -5.25 -16.97 -7.47
N ALA A 6 -6.39 -17.08 -6.81
CA ALA A 6 -7.28 -15.94 -6.57
C ALA A 6 -6.58 -14.82 -5.76
N PHE A 7 -5.80 -15.20 -4.74
CA PHE A 7 -5.00 -14.24 -3.97
C PHE A 7 -3.88 -13.62 -4.82
N GLY A 8 -3.22 -14.41 -5.67
CA GLY A 8 -2.18 -13.92 -6.57
C GLY A 8 -2.72 -12.91 -7.60
N VAL A 9 -3.92 -13.12 -8.13
CA VAL A 9 -4.58 -12.16 -9.03
C VAL A 9 -4.87 -10.85 -8.29
N GLY A 10 -5.43 -10.92 -7.07
CA GLY A 10 -5.65 -9.73 -6.24
C GLY A 10 -4.36 -8.96 -5.93
N ALA A 11 -3.32 -9.68 -5.50
CA ALA A 11 -2.01 -9.09 -5.19
C ALA A 11 -1.35 -8.46 -6.42
N SER A 12 -1.54 -9.03 -7.62
CA SER A 12 -1.02 -8.43 -8.84
C SER A 12 -1.69 -7.11 -9.20
N GLY A 13 -2.99 -6.98 -8.95
CA GLY A 13 -3.73 -5.71 -9.14
C GLY A 13 -3.32 -4.64 -8.14
N GLU A 14 -3.10 -5.01 -6.88
CA GLU A 14 -2.57 -4.12 -5.85
C GLU A 14 -1.16 -3.63 -6.21
N ALA A 15 -0.26 -4.54 -6.58
CA ALA A 15 1.10 -4.21 -6.97
C ALA A 15 1.14 -3.28 -8.20
N ALA A 16 0.28 -3.51 -9.20
CA ALA A 16 0.19 -2.66 -10.39
C ALA A 16 -0.29 -1.25 -10.03
N THR A 17 -1.31 -1.14 -9.16
CA THR A 17 -1.83 0.16 -8.71
C THR A 17 -0.78 0.96 -7.95
N LEU A 18 -0.06 0.32 -7.02
CA LEU A 18 1.02 0.96 -6.26
C LEU A 18 2.17 1.45 -7.14
N TRP A 19 2.53 0.65 -8.17
CA TRP A 19 3.53 1.04 -9.17
C TRP A 19 3.08 2.24 -9.99
N MET A 20 1.84 2.20 -10.50
CA MET A 20 1.27 3.32 -11.26
C MET A 20 1.20 4.59 -10.41
N PHE A 21 0.79 4.49 -9.15
CA PHE A 21 0.71 5.63 -8.25
C PHE A 21 2.08 6.27 -7.99
N ASN A 22 3.11 5.46 -7.74
CA ASN A 22 4.48 5.94 -7.57
C ASN A 22 5.02 6.62 -8.84
N ALA A 23 4.88 5.97 -10.00
CA ALA A 23 5.35 6.50 -11.27
C ALA A 23 4.65 7.81 -11.65
N LEU A 24 3.33 7.88 -11.51
CA LEU A 24 2.54 9.07 -11.79
C LEU A 24 2.84 10.20 -10.81
N SER A 25 3.01 9.90 -9.52
CA SER A 25 3.38 10.91 -8.52
C SER A 25 4.75 11.52 -8.82
N PHE A 26 5.74 10.68 -9.14
CA PHE A 26 7.09 11.15 -9.46
C PHE A 26 7.11 11.99 -10.75
N PHE A 27 6.33 11.59 -11.76
CA PHE A 27 6.12 12.35 -12.99
C PHE A 27 5.44 13.70 -12.71
N PHE A 28 4.36 13.71 -11.92
CA PHE A 28 3.61 14.92 -11.59
C PHE A 28 4.46 15.95 -10.83
N TYR A 29 5.20 15.51 -9.81
CA TYR A 29 6.05 16.41 -9.03
C TYR A 29 7.21 16.98 -9.87
N ASN A 30 7.92 16.15 -10.65
CA ASN A 30 9.05 16.65 -11.43
C ASN A 30 8.63 17.45 -12.68
N GLN A 31 7.64 16.97 -13.45
CA GLN A 31 7.33 17.54 -14.76
C GLN A 31 6.23 18.61 -14.74
N ILE A 32 5.23 18.49 -13.86
CA ILE A 32 4.09 19.42 -13.83
C ILE A 32 4.34 20.54 -12.82
N LEU A 33 4.84 20.20 -11.62
CA LEU A 33 5.18 21.20 -10.60
C LEU A 33 6.60 21.78 -10.74
N GLY A 34 7.45 21.19 -11.60
CA GLY A 34 8.84 21.64 -11.78
C GLY A 34 9.69 21.48 -10.52
N LEU A 35 9.27 20.63 -9.59
CA LEU A 35 9.98 20.40 -8.33
C LEU A 35 11.31 19.70 -8.63
N PRO A 36 12.43 20.15 -8.05
CA PRO A 36 13.71 19.51 -8.29
C PRO A 36 13.75 18.11 -7.68
N ALA A 37 14.36 17.16 -8.40
CA ALA A 37 14.31 15.72 -8.11
C ALA A 37 14.78 15.33 -6.70
N HIS A 38 15.61 16.16 -6.05
CA HIS A 38 16.05 15.93 -4.68
C HIS A 38 14.90 16.05 -3.66
N LEU A 39 13.93 16.94 -3.87
CA LEU A 39 12.77 17.06 -2.98
C LEU A 39 11.78 15.91 -3.17
N ALA A 40 11.58 15.47 -4.42
CA ALA A 40 10.78 14.28 -4.71
C ALA A 40 11.40 13.02 -4.09
N GLY A 41 12.73 12.86 -4.20
CA GLY A 41 13.46 11.77 -3.57
C GLY A 41 13.39 11.79 -2.04
N LEU A 42 13.45 12.96 -1.42
CA LEU A 42 13.25 13.12 0.03
C LEU A 42 11.83 12.72 0.44
N ALA A 43 10.81 13.14 -0.30
CA ALA A 43 9.43 12.74 -0.04
C ALA A 43 9.24 11.22 -0.12
N THR A 44 9.77 10.57 -1.15
CA THR A 44 9.74 9.10 -1.26
C THR A 44 10.50 8.43 -0.13
N THR A 45 11.64 8.98 0.29
CA THR A 45 12.42 8.43 1.41
C THR A 45 11.62 8.49 2.72
N ILE A 46 10.95 9.61 2.99
CA ILE A 46 10.08 9.76 4.17
C ILE A 46 8.93 8.75 4.11
N ALA A 47 8.31 8.55 2.95
CA ALA A 47 7.25 7.56 2.77
C ALA A 47 7.76 6.14 3.08
N ILE A 48 8.93 5.74 2.56
CA ILE A 48 9.52 4.43 2.82
C ILE A 48 9.84 4.23 4.30
N VAL A 49 10.38 5.25 4.98
CA VAL A 49 10.67 5.16 6.42
C VAL A 49 9.39 5.00 7.23
N PHE A 50 8.32 5.70 6.84
CA PHE A 50 7.03 5.57 7.48
C PHE A 50 6.45 4.16 7.28
N ASP A 51 6.48 3.64 6.05
CA ASP A 51 6.03 2.28 5.71
C ASP A 51 6.81 1.21 6.48
N ALA A 52 8.14 1.38 6.61
CA ALA A 52 8.98 0.49 7.38
C ALA A 52 8.60 0.39 8.87
N ILE A 53 7.89 1.39 9.41
CA ILE A 53 7.39 1.39 10.80
C ILE A 53 5.95 0.89 10.86
N THR A 54 5.09 1.33 9.94
CA THR A 54 3.66 0.95 9.94
C THR A 54 3.44 -0.51 9.58
N ASP A 55 4.22 -1.06 8.66
CA ASP A 55 4.15 -2.48 8.24
C ASP A 55 4.34 -3.46 9.41
N PRO A 56 5.39 -3.38 10.23
CA PRO A 56 5.56 -4.28 11.38
C PRO A 56 4.53 -4.02 12.49
N ILE A 57 4.10 -2.78 12.69
CA ILE A 57 3.02 -2.45 13.62
C ILE A 57 1.73 -3.16 13.20
N MET A 58 1.32 -2.99 11.94
CA MET A 58 0.14 -3.64 11.38
C MET A 58 0.28 -5.16 11.36
N GLY A 59 1.46 -5.68 11.04
CA GLY A 59 1.78 -7.10 11.16
C GLY A 59 1.51 -7.63 12.57
N SER A 60 2.02 -6.94 13.59
CA SER A 60 1.84 -7.32 15.00
C SER A 60 0.38 -7.23 15.48
N ILE A 61 -0.36 -6.22 15.04
CA ILE A 61 -1.78 -6.04 15.34
C ILE A 61 -2.60 -7.15 14.65
N SER A 62 -2.30 -7.43 13.39
CA SER A 62 -2.99 -8.47 12.61
C SER A 62 -2.80 -9.86 13.21
N ASP A 63 -1.60 -10.17 13.72
CA ASP A 63 -1.30 -11.49 14.30
C ASP A 63 -1.93 -11.68 15.69
N ARG A 64 -2.14 -10.60 16.44
CA ARG A 64 -2.80 -10.62 17.75
C ARG A 64 -4.33 -10.64 17.67
N PHE A 65 -4.92 -10.32 16.52
CA PHE A 65 -6.37 -10.24 16.36
C PHE A 65 -7.01 -11.63 16.19
N ARG A 66 -7.73 -12.12 17.21
CA ARG A 66 -8.57 -13.33 17.10
C ARG A 66 -10.00 -12.94 16.75
N SER A 67 -10.38 -13.09 15.49
CA SER A 67 -11.76 -12.90 14.99
C SER A 67 -12.45 -14.22 14.69
N LYS A 68 -13.78 -14.26 14.87
CA LYS A 68 -14.69 -15.39 14.61
C LYS A 68 -14.75 -15.80 13.12
N TYR A 69 -14.27 -14.94 12.21
CA TYR A 69 -14.24 -15.16 10.75
C TYR A 69 -12.83 -15.48 10.20
N GLY A 70 -11.85 -15.73 11.07
CA GLY A 70 -10.46 -16.05 10.71
C GLY A 70 -9.49 -14.88 10.92
N ARG A 71 -8.23 -15.20 11.27
CA ARG A 71 -7.20 -14.25 11.76
C ARG A 71 -6.83 -13.10 10.81
N ARG A 72 -6.97 -13.28 9.48
CA ARG A 72 -6.49 -12.29 8.47
C ARG A 72 -7.59 -11.74 7.55
N HIS A 73 -8.78 -12.34 7.53
CA HIS A 73 -9.87 -11.94 6.64
C HIS A 73 -10.44 -10.54 6.94
N PRO A 74 -10.67 -10.14 8.22
CA PRO A 74 -11.20 -8.80 8.52
C PRO A 74 -10.29 -7.68 8.03
N PHE A 75 -8.96 -7.82 8.19
CA PHE A 75 -8.00 -6.84 7.68
C PHE A 75 -7.98 -6.77 6.16
N MET A 76 -8.15 -7.90 5.49
CA MET A 76 -8.21 -7.95 4.02
C MET A 76 -9.45 -7.26 3.44
N PHE A 77 -10.57 -7.27 4.18
CA PHE A 77 -11.78 -6.52 3.80
C PHE A 77 -11.71 -5.03 4.16
N VAL A 78 -10.96 -4.67 5.20
CA VAL A 78 -10.78 -3.27 5.63
C VAL A 78 -9.63 -2.59 4.87
N ALA A 79 -8.66 -3.33 4.34
CA ALA A 79 -7.55 -2.81 3.54
C ALA A 79 -7.97 -1.89 2.36
N PRO A 80 -9.01 -2.20 1.58
CA PRO A 80 -9.50 -1.27 0.54
C PRO A 80 -10.34 -0.10 1.11
N GLY A 81 -10.71 -0.11 2.38
CA GLY A 81 -11.56 0.91 3.00
C GLY A 81 -10.98 2.33 2.91
N PRO A 82 -9.72 2.58 3.31
CA PRO A 82 -9.08 3.88 3.15
C PRO A 82 -8.98 4.32 1.69
N ILE A 83 -8.70 3.38 0.77
CA ILE A 83 -8.61 3.66 -0.67
C ILE A 83 -9.97 4.09 -1.24
N LEU A 84 -11.05 3.43 -0.82
CA LEU A 84 -12.42 3.77 -1.23
C LEU A 84 -12.90 5.11 -0.68
N ILE A 85 -12.38 5.57 0.45
CA ILE A 85 -12.75 6.86 1.06
C ILE A 85 -11.92 8.01 0.47
N ALA A 86 -10.70 7.72 0.00
CA ALA A 86 -9.78 8.71 -0.56
C ALA A 86 -9.98 9.00 -2.07
N LEU A 87 -10.79 8.19 -2.77
CA LEU A 87 -11.18 8.39 -4.16
C LEU A 87 -12.38 9.35 -4.27
#